data_AF-A0A5P2D6T5-F1
#
_entry.id   AF-A0A5P2D6T5-F1
#
_cell.length_a   1.000
_cell.length_b   1.000
_cell.length_c   1.000
_cell.angle_alpha   90.00
_cell.angle_beta   90.00
_cell.angle_gamma   90.00
#
_symmetry.space_group_name_H-M   'P 1'
#
loop_
_entity.id
_entity.type
_entity.pdbx_description
1 polymer ?
#
loop_
_entity_poly.entity_id
_entity_poly.type
_entity_poly.pdbx_seq_one_letter_code
_entity_poly.pdbx_strand_id
1 'polypeptide(L)'
;MNETPVKQQNTGAYYGQAVASFAIALGAVAVGIYNMDTGAWVRAFMGIAVLYLTTSAFTLAKVIRDRQEADQIVSRVDQARMEKIMTEYDPFHPKAPKP
;
A
#
# COMPACT_ATOMS: atom_id res chain seq x y z
N MET A 1 18.96 -12.44 -12.76
CA MET A 1 18.84 -12.62 -11.30
C MET A 1 17.39 -12.31 -10.94
N ASN A 2 16.58 -13.34 -10.68
CA ASN A 2 15.16 -13.20 -10.36
C ASN A 2 15.04 -12.82 -8.88
N GLU A 3 14.93 -11.53 -8.57
CA GLU A 3 14.43 -11.10 -7.27
C GLU A 3 12.93 -11.36 -7.27
N THR A 4 12.54 -12.54 -6.77
CA THR A 4 11.14 -12.77 -6.42
C THR A 4 10.80 -11.75 -5.33
N PRO A 5 9.82 -10.83 -5.54
CA PRO A 5 9.45 -9.91 -4.49
C PRO A 5 8.86 -10.76 -3.37
N VAL A 6 9.62 -10.90 -2.28
CA VAL A 6 9.17 -11.54 -1.06
C VAL A 6 7.94 -10.76 -0.63
N LYS A 7 6.75 -11.34 -0.86
CA LYS A 7 5.48 -10.79 -0.40
C LYS A 7 5.51 -10.89 1.11
N GLN A 8 6.03 -9.87 1.77
CA GLN A 8 6.10 -9.76 3.23
C GLN A 8 4.66 -9.77 3.75
N GLN A 9 4.16 -10.96 4.10
CA GLN A 9 2.86 -11.11 4.73
C GLN A 9 3.02 -10.69 6.19
N ASN A 10 2.75 -9.42 6.49
CA ASN A 10 2.64 -8.97 7.86
C ASN A 10 1.64 -9.86 8.59
N THR A 11 2.10 -10.55 9.63
CA THR A 11 1.28 -11.42 10.47
C THR A 11 0.16 -10.58 11.09
N GLY A 12 -1.05 -11.12 11.25
CA GLY A 12 -2.19 -10.38 11.82
C GLY A 12 -1.90 -9.70 13.17
N ALA A 13 -0.95 -10.23 13.93
CA ALA A 13 -0.42 -9.63 15.16
C ALA A 13 0.22 -8.24 14.94
N TYR A 14 1.04 -8.08 13.89
CA TYR A 14 1.68 -6.79 13.54
C TYR A 14 0.64 -5.73 13.15
N TYR A 15 -0.42 -6.15 12.44
CA TYR A 15 -1.53 -5.25 12.12
C TYR A 15 -2.24 -4.77 13.39
N GLY A 16 -2.57 -5.70 14.30
CA GLY A 16 -3.18 -5.36 15.59
C GLY A 16 -2.30 -4.40 16.43
N GLN A 17 -1.00 -4.65 16.49
CA GLN A 17 -0.05 -3.76 17.16
C GLN A 17 -0.03 -2.36 16.52
N ALA A 18 -0.01 -2.27 15.19
CA ALA A 18 0.00 -0.98 14.49
C ALA A 18 -1.27 -0.16 14.81
N VAL A 19 -2.44 -0.79 14.79
CA VAL A 19 -3.71 -0.13 15.14
C VAL A 19 -3.72 0.30 16.60
N ALA A 20 -3.24 -0.55 17.52
CA ALA A 20 -3.15 -0.21 18.94
C ALA A 20 -2.20 0.97 19.19
N SER A 21 -1.00 0.94 18.61
CA SER A 21 -0.02 2.03 18.71
C SER A 21 -0.58 3.35 18.17
N PHE A 22 -1.29 3.30 17.04
CA PHE A 22 -1.94 4.47 16.47
C PHE A 22 -3.03 5.04 17.40
N ALA A 23 -3.88 4.17 17.97
CA ALA A 23 -4.92 4.58 18.92
C ALA A 23 -4.33 5.22 20.18
N ILE A 24 -3.24 4.64 20.72
CA ILE A 24 -2.53 5.20 21.88
C ILE A 24 -1.93 6.57 21.53
N ALA A 25 -1.28 6.70 20.38
CA ALA A 25 -0.71 7.97 19.94
C ALA A 25 -1.78 9.06 19.74
N LEU A 26 -2.89 8.73 19.09
CA LEU A 26 -4.01 9.64 18.89
C LEU A 26 -4.64 10.07 20.22
N GLY A 27 -4.81 9.13 21.15
CA GLY A 27 -5.27 9.41 22.52
C GLY A 27 -4.31 10.31 23.29
N ALA A 28 -3.00 10.06 23.20
CA ALA A 28 -1.99 10.89 23.85
C ALA A 28 -2.01 12.35 23.34
N VAL A 29 -2.16 12.54 22.02
CA VAL A 29 -2.32 13.88 21.42
C VAL A 29 -3.61 14.55 21.92
N ALA A 30 -4.73 13.83 21.95
CA ALA A 30 -6.00 14.36 22.45
C ALA A 30 -5.91 14.78 23.92
N VAL A 31 -5.27 13.97 24.77
CA VAL A 31 -5.00 14.30 26.18
C VAL A 31 -4.06 15.51 26.29
N GLY A 32 -3.05 15.61 25.43
CA GLY A 32 -2.15 16.77 25.37
C GLY A 32 -2.89 18.07 25.02
N ILE A 33 -3.75 18.04 24.00
CA ILE A 33 -4.61 19.17 23.63
C ILE A 33 -5.59 19.50 24.78
N TYR A 34 -6.05 18.50 25.53
CA TYR A 34 -6.95 18.73 26.65
C TYR A 34 -6.27 19.37 27.87
N ASN A 35 -5.03 18.98 28.17
CA ASN A 35 -4.26 19.53 29.29
C ASN A 35 -3.61 20.88 28.97
N MET A 36 -3.60 21.30 27.71
CA MET A 36 -2.99 22.55 27.29
C MET A 36 -3.80 23.76 27.79
N ASP A 37 -3.15 24.62 28.58
CA ASP A 37 -3.73 25.88 29.08
C ASP A 37 -3.76 26.93 27.95
N THR A 38 -4.74 26.78 27.08
CA THR A 38 -4.97 27.64 25.92
C THR A 38 -6.46 27.88 25.73
N GLY A 39 -6.79 28.97 25.03
CA GLY A 39 -8.17 29.30 24.70
C GLY A 39 -8.87 28.18 23.92
N ALA A 40 -10.17 28.02 24.16
CA ALA A 40 -11.00 26.98 23.54
C ALA A 40 -10.90 26.97 22.00
N TRP A 41 -10.77 28.14 21.38
CA TRP A 41 -10.59 28.28 19.94
C TRP A 41 -9.33 27.59 19.42
N VAL A 42 -8.18 27.80 20.08
CA VAL A 42 -6.90 27.18 19.70
C VAL A 42 -6.99 25.67 19.84
N ARG A 43 -7.62 25.19 20.92
CA ARG A 43 -7.85 23.75 21.15
C ARG A 43 -8.72 23.13 20.06
N ALA A 44 -9.78 23.82 19.64
CA ALA A 44 -10.64 23.38 18.54
C ALA A 44 -9.89 23.32 17.21
N PHE A 45 -9.09 24.36 16.89
CA PHE A 45 -8.24 24.37 15.70
C PHE A 45 -7.25 23.20 15.67
N MET A 46 -6.57 22.94 16.80
CA MET A 46 -5.67 21.80 16.93
C MET A 46 -6.39 20.47 16.75
N GLY A 47 -7.60 20.33 17.30
CA GLY A 47 -8.44 19.14 17.10
C GLY A 47 -8.75 18.90 15.62
N ILE A 48 -9.20 19.93 14.90
CA ILE A 48 -9.49 19.84 13.46
C ILE A 48 -8.21 19.55 12.67
N ALA A 49 -7.10 20.19 12.99
CA ALA A 49 -5.82 19.98 12.33
C ALA A 49 -5.35 18.52 12.44
N VAL A 50 -5.42 17.94 13.65
CA VAL A 50 -5.06 16.54 13.89
C VAL A 50 -5.98 15.59 13.12
N LEU A 51 -7.29 15.82 13.15
CA LEU A 51 -8.26 14.98 12.43
C LEU A 51 -8.06 15.03 10.91
N TYR A 52 -7.89 16.22 10.35
CA TYR A 52 -7.69 16.43 8.92
C TYR A 52 -6.36 15.85 8.44
N LEU A 53 -5.27 16.10 9.18
CA LEU A 53 -3.95 15.56 8.87
C LEU A 53 -3.96 14.03 8.88
N THR A 54 -4.54 13.43 9.92
CA THR A 54 -4.67 11.97 10.08
C THR A 54 -5.45 11.36 8.93
N THR A 55 -6.61 11.93 8.60
CA THR A 55 -7.46 11.46 7.50
C THR A 55 -6.72 11.55 6.16
N SER A 56 -6.04 12.67 5.91
CA SER A 56 -5.28 12.90 4.68
C SER A 56 -4.09 11.95 4.56
N ALA A 57 -3.39 11.66 5.66
CA ALA A 57 -2.30 10.68 5.70
C ALA A 57 -2.79 9.27 5.34
N PHE A 58 -3.94 8.85 5.87
CA PHE A 58 -4.54 7.56 5.49
C PHE A 58 -4.98 7.51 4.04
N THR A 59 -5.57 8.59 3.51
CA THR A 59 -5.93 8.68 2.10
C THR A 59 -4.69 8.58 1.21
N LEU A 60 -3.63 9.31 1.54
CA LEU A 60 -2.36 9.23 0.83
C LEU A 60 -1.75 7.82 0.89
N ALA A 61 -1.77 7.18 2.06
CA ALA A 61 -1.30 5.81 2.22
C ALA A 61 -2.08 4.82 1.35
N LYS A 62 -3.41 4.97 1.24
CA LYS A 62 -4.23 4.18 0.31
C LYS A 62 -3.81 4.43 -1.14
N VAL A 63 -3.71 5.68 -1.58
CA VAL A 63 -3.32 6.02 -2.96
C VAL A 63 -1.96 5.42 -3.33
N ILE A 64 -0.98 5.47 -2.42
CA ILE A 64 0.35 4.87 -2.64
C ILE A 64 0.24 3.35 -2.74
N ARG A 65 -0.52 2.71 -1.84
CA ARG A 65 -0.71 1.26 -1.87
C ARG A 65 -1.44 0.80 -3.12
N ASP A 66 -2.51 1.49 -3.50
CA ASP A 66 -3.29 1.19 -4.70
C ASP A 66 -2.42 1.30 -5.96
N ARG A 67 -1.51 2.27 -6.01
CA ARG A 67 -0.52 2.40 -7.09
C ARG A 67 0.48 1.24 -7.12
N GLN A 68 1.00 0.83 -5.95
CA GLN A 68 1.91 -0.32 -5.85
C GLN A 68 1.23 -1.64 -6.27
N GLU A 69 -0.03 -1.84 -5.90
CA GLU A 69 -0.81 -3.02 -6.30
C GLU A 69 -1.08 -3.01 -7.82
N ALA A 70 -1.40 -1.85 -8.42
CA ALA A 70 -1.58 -1.73 -9.86
C ALA A 70 -0.29 -2.07 -10.65
N ASP A 71 0.87 -1.53 -10.23
CA ASP A 71 2.16 -1.80 -10.87
C ASP A 71 2.52 -3.30 -10.82
N GLN A 72 2.24 -3.98 -9.69
CA GLN A 72 2.46 -5.42 -9.54
C GLN A 72 1.55 -6.29 -10.43
N ILE A 73 0.32 -5.84 -10.73
CA ILE A 73 -0.60 -6.57 -11.60
C ILE A 73 -0.14 -6.46 -13.06
N VAL A 74 0.24 -5.27 -13.50
CA VAL A 74 0.72 -5.02 -14.88
C VAL A 74 1.95 -5.89 -15.17
N SER A 75 2.92 -5.93 -14.26
CA SER A 75 4.14 -6.73 -14.46
C SER A 75 3.87 -8.22 -14.60
N ARG A 76 2.85 -8.77 -13.91
CA ARG A 76 2.45 -10.18 -14.02
C ARG A 76 1.78 -10.49 -15.35
N VAL A 77 0.96 -9.57 -15.86
CA VAL A 77 0.30 -9.72 -17.17
C VAL A 77 1.36 -9.68 -18.28
N ASP A 78 2.33 -8.79 -18.18
CA ASP A 78 3.43 -8.71 -19.15
C ASP A 78 4.29 -9.98 -19.12
N GLN A 79 4.62 -10.50 -17.94
CA GLN A 79 5.32 -11.78 -17.81
C GLN A 79 4.53 -12.94 -18.44
N ALA A 80 3.23 -13.06 -18.17
CA ALA A 80 2.39 -14.11 -18.76
C ALA A 80 2.26 -13.98 -20.28
N ARG A 81 2.22 -12.75 -20.81
CA ARG A 81 2.21 -12.49 -22.26
C ARG A 81 3.56 -12.86 -22.89
N MET A 82 4.67 -12.50 -22.26
CA MET A 82 6.01 -12.87 -22.73
C MET A 82 6.20 -14.39 -22.69
N GLU A 83 5.74 -15.07 -21.63
CA GLU A 83 5.76 -16.53 -21.52
C GLU A 83 4.94 -17.19 -22.62
N LYS A 84 3.74 -16.65 -22.92
CA LYS A 84 2.91 -17.14 -24.03
C LYS A 84 3.62 -16.97 -25.38
N ILE A 85 4.19 -15.80 -25.66
CA ILE A 85 4.92 -15.54 -26.91
C ILE A 85 6.14 -16.48 -27.02
N MET A 86 6.89 -16.68 -25.94
CA MET A 86 8.04 -17.59 -25.92
C MET A 86 7.63 -19.06 -26.11
N THR A 87 6.46 -19.45 -25.61
CA THR A 87 5.91 -20.80 -25.77
C THR A 87 5.36 -21.03 -27.18
N GLU A 88 4.73 -20.02 -27.77
CA GLU A 88 4.11 -20.09 -29.10
C GLU A 88 5.15 -19.96 -30.23
N TYR A 89 6.31 -19.36 -29.96
CA TYR A 89 7.47 -19.34 -30.85
C TYR A 89 8.35 -20.56 -30.58
N ASP A 90 8.03 -21.70 -31.20
CA ASP A 90 8.91 -22.89 -31.26
C ASP A 90 9.88 -22.75 -32.44
N PRO A 91 11.16 -22.41 -32.21
CA PRO A 91 12.16 -22.25 -33.27
C PRO A 91 12.57 -23.56 -33.97
N PHE A 92 12.06 -24.73 -33.54
CA PHE A 92 12.49 -26.04 -34.05
C PHE A 92 11.42 -26.85 -34.82
N HIS A 93 10.24 -26.29 -35.10
CA HIS A 93 9.28 -26.90 -36.02
C HIS A 93 9.31 -26.22 -37.41
N PRO A 94 10.11 -26.70 -38.38
CA PRO A 94 9.97 -26.28 -39.77
C PRO A 94 8.62 -26.76 -40.29
N LYS A 95 7.78 -25.83 -40.75
CA LYS A 95 6.54 -26.14 -41.49
C LYS A 95 6.89 -27.09 -42.64
N ALA A 96 6.46 -28.35 -42.54
CA ALA A 96 6.54 -29.29 -43.64
C ALA A 96 5.65 -28.78 -44.80
N PRO A 97 6.14 -28.80 -46.06
CA PRO A 97 5.34 -28.41 -47.21
C PRO A 97 4.12 -29.33 -47.34
N LYS A 98 2.95 -28.72 -47.46
CA LYS A 98 1.67 -29.42 -47.65
C LYS A 98 1.65 -30.02 -49.06
N PRO A 99 1.28 -31.31 -49.24
CA PRO A 99 1.15 -31.94 -50.55
C PRO A 99 -0.03 -31.36 -51.35
#